data_AF-A0AA41S916-F1
#
_entry.id   AF-A0AA41S916-F1
#
_cell.length_a   1.000
_cell.length_b   1.000
_cell.length_c   1.000
_cell.angle_alpha   90.00
_cell.angle_beta   90.00
_cell.angle_gamma   90.00
#
_symmetry.space_group_name_H-M   'P 1'
#
loop_
_entity.id
_entity.type
_entity.pdbx_description
1 polymer ?
#
loop_
_entity_poly.entity_id
_entity_poly.type
_entity_poly.pdbx_seq_one_letter_code
_entity_poly.pdbx_strand_id
1 'polypeptide(L)'
;VAIGNAIIDMYAKCGCLNNSRLVFENMNDSSVVTWTTLISSYGVNGKGEESVTLFEEMIAEGFKPNCNKVGWLKSVNLKLKGYPSNYFRNIFRPAQK
;
A
#
# COMPACT_ATOMS: atom_id res chain seq x y z
N VAL A 1 4.23 13.40 -9.60
CA VAL A 1 3.84 12.42 -8.56
C VAL A 1 4.31 12.79 -7.12
N ALA A 2 4.47 14.07 -6.77
CA ALA A 2 4.87 14.47 -5.40
C ALA A 2 3.72 15.13 -4.60
N ILE A 3 2.95 16.01 -5.25
CA ILE A 3 1.87 16.78 -4.59
C ILE A 3 0.74 15.87 -4.12
N GLY A 4 0.26 14.96 -4.97
CA GLY A 4 -0.79 14.00 -4.59
C GLY A 4 -0.39 13.15 -3.38
N ASN A 5 0.86 12.66 -3.34
CA ASN A 5 1.37 11.89 -2.20
C ASN A 5 1.42 12.73 -0.92
N ALA A 6 1.78 14.02 -1.00
CA ALA A 6 1.79 14.92 0.15
C ALA A 6 0.38 15.21 0.68
N ILE A 7 -0.61 15.34 -0.21
CA ILE A 7 -2.02 15.54 0.17
C ILE A 7 -2.59 14.27 0.81
N ILE A 8 -2.31 13.09 0.24
CA ILE A 8 -2.63 11.78 0.83
C ILE A 8 -2.05 11.68 2.25
N ASP A 9 -0.77 11.98 2.42
CA ASP A 9 -0.08 11.93 3.72
C ASP A 9 -0.67 12.94 4.73
N MET A 10 -1.05 14.14 4.27
CA MET A 10 -1.71 15.14 5.13
C MET A 10 -3.06 14.65 5.64
N TYR A 11 -3.95 14.20 4.75
CA TYR A 11 -5.25 13.67 5.17
C TYR A 11 -5.12 12.43 6.06
N ALA A 12 -4.15 11.56 5.77
CA ALA A 12 -3.81 10.41 6.58
C ALA A 12 -3.41 10.76 8.02
N LYS A 13 -2.56 11.78 8.19
CA LYS A 13 -2.11 12.25 9.51
C LYS A 13 -3.25 12.87 10.32
N CYS A 14 -4.28 13.40 9.66
CA CYS A 14 -5.51 13.86 10.29
C CYS A 14 -6.52 12.73 10.57
N GLY A 15 -6.21 11.48 10.23
CA GLY A 15 -7.16 10.35 10.33
C GLY A 15 -8.26 10.35 9.26
N CYS A 16 -8.20 11.27 8.30
CA CYS A 16 -9.19 11.42 7.22
C CYS A 16 -8.90 10.46 6.05
N LEU A 17 -8.90 9.16 6.30
CA LEU A 17 -8.53 8.14 5.30
C LEU A 17 -9.42 8.16 4.05
N ASN A 18 -10.71 8.48 4.17
CA ASN A 18 -11.61 8.60 3.02
C ASN A 18 -11.17 9.71 2.06
N ASN A 19 -10.72 10.85 2.59
CA ASN A 19 -10.22 11.96 1.76
C ASN A 19 -8.88 11.58 1.12
N SER A 20 -8.02 10.85 1.85
CA SER A 20 -6.80 10.27 1.30
C SER A 20 -7.08 9.33 0.13
N ARG A 21 -8.09 8.45 0.24
CA ARG A 21 -8.54 7.55 -0.85
C ARG A 21 -9.09 8.32 -2.04
N LEU A 22 -9.93 9.33 -1.81
CA LEU A 22 -10.48 10.16 -2.88
C LEU A 22 -9.37 10.86 -3.68
N VAL A 23 -8.36 11.42 -3.00
CA VAL A 23 -7.23 12.04 -3.68
C VAL A 23 -6.48 11.00 -4.52
N PHE A 24 -6.26 9.80 -3.98
CA PHE A 24 -5.64 8.70 -4.69
C PHE A 24 -6.41 8.32 -5.97
N GLU A 25 -7.72 8.16 -5.89
CA GLU A 25 -8.58 7.78 -7.02
C GLU A 25 -8.65 8.85 -8.11
N ASN A 26 -8.44 10.12 -7.74
CA ASN A 26 -8.37 11.23 -8.69
C ASN A 26 -6.97 11.43 -9.30
N MET A 27 -5.97 10.61 -8.94
CA MET A 27 -4.63 10.68 -9.53
C MET A 27 -4.56 9.84 -10.81
N ASN A 28 -4.33 10.49 -11.95
CA ASN A 28 -4.10 9.80 -13.22
C ASN A 28 -2.77 9.02 -13.28
N ASP A 29 -1.79 9.38 -12.44
CA ASP A 29 -0.45 8.76 -12.39
C ASP A 29 -0.16 8.21 -10.98
N SER A 30 -0.88 7.16 -10.57
CA SER A 30 -0.54 6.42 -9.36
C SER A 30 0.74 5.61 -9.59
N SER A 31 1.77 5.88 -8.78
CA SER A 31 3.02 5.11 -8.81
C SER A 31 3.07 4.08 -7.68
N VAL A 32 4.07 3.19 -7.70
CA VAL A 32 4.41 2.32 -6.57
C VAL A 32 4.54 3.14 -5.26
N VAL A 33 5.12 4.34 -5.33
CA VAL A 33 5.25 5.21 -4.15
C VAL A 33 3.87 5.67 -3.66
N THR A 34 2.99 6.10 -4.56
CA THR A 34 1.63 6.55 -4.25
C THR A 34 0.82 5.46 -3.56
N TRP A 35 0.79 4.26 -4.13
CA TRP A 35 0.19 3.08 -3.51
C TRP A 35 0.77 2.80 -2.13
N THR A 36 2.10 2.78 -2.00
CA THR A 36 2.72 2.50 -0.70
C THR A 36 2.39 3.56 0.35
N THR A 37 2.27 4.84 -0.01
CA THR A 37 1.89 5.91 0.91
C THR A 37 0.46 5.71 1.40
N LEU A 38 -0.47 5.37 0.51
CA LEU A 38 -1.86 5.08 0.87
C LEU A 38 -1.96 3.82 1.76
N ILE A 39 -1.27 2.74 1.39
CA ILE A 39 -1.27 1.51 2.19
C ILE A 39 -0.67 1.78 3.58
N SER A 40 0.39 2.60 3.67
CA SER A 40 1.01 3.02 4.93
C SER A 40 0.05 3.82 5.80
N SER A 41 -0.68 4.77 5.22
CA SER A 41 -1.60 5.61 5.97
C SER A 41 -2.70 4.80 6.65
N TYR A 42 -3.25 3.81 5.97
CA TYR A 42 -4.24 2.91 6.55
C TYR A 42 -3.66 2.07 7.69
N GLY A 43 -2.44 1.53 7.53
CA GLY A 43 -1.77 0.74 8.56
C GLY A 43 -1.51 1.52 9.85
N VAL A 44 -0.96 2.74 9.76
CA VAL A 44 -0.65 3.56 10.96
C VAL A 44 -1.89 4.07 11.68
N ASN A 45 -3.03 4.17 10.97
CA ASN A 45 -4.33 4.55 11.55
C ASN A 45 -5.13 3.33 12.07
N GLY A 46 -4.49 2.15 12.19
CA GLY A 46 -5.13 0.94 12.72
C GLY A 46 -6.12 0.26 11.76
N LYS A 47 -6.18 0.70 10.51
CA LYS A 47 -7.00 0.10 9.43
C LYS A 47 -6.22 -0.98 8.69
N GLY A 48 -5.79 -1.98 9.46
CA GLY A 48 -4.94 -3.04 8.95
C GLY A 48 -5.61 -3.88 7.86
N GLU A 49 -6.89 -4.19 7.99
CA GLU A 49 -7.57 -5.04 7.01
C GLU A 49 -7.64 -4.33 5.65
N GLU A 50 -8.07 -3.07 5.65
CA GLU A 50 -8.15 -2.22 4.48
C GLU A 50 -6.77 -1.94 3.86
N SER A 51 -5.72 -1.84 4.70
CA SER A 51 -4.33 -1.74 4.24
C SER A 51 -3.91 -2.97 3.43
N VAL A 52 -4.35 -4.17 3.82
CA VAL A 52 -4.06 -5.41 3.08
C VAL A 52 -4.86 -5.46 1.78
N THR A 53 -6.15 -5.08 1.81
CA THR A 53 -6.96 -5.00 0.59
C THR A 53 -6.36 -4.05 -0.44
N LEU A 54 -5.89 -2.87 -0.01
CA LEU A 54 -5.18 -1.93 -0.88
C LEU A 54 -3.87 -2.50 -1.45
N PHE A 55 -3.17 -3.36 -0.69
CA PHE A 55 -1.98 -4.05 -1.17
C PHE A 55 -2.30 -5.09 -2.24
N GLU A 56 -3.42 -5.81 -2.09
CA GLU A 56 -3.92 -6.75 -3.10
C GLU A 56 -4.37 -6.01 -4.37
N GLU A 57 -5.07 -4.88 -4.24
CA GLU A 57 -5.44 -4.00 -5.36
C GLU A 57 -4.20 -3.51 -6.13
N MET A 58 -3.17 -3.03 -5.42
CA MET A 58 -1.90 -2.62 -6.00
C MET A 58 -1.28 -3.73 -6.87
N ILE A 59 -1.29 -4.98 -6.40
CA ILE A 59 -0.77 -6.13 -7.15
C ILE A 59 -1.66 -6.47 -8.34
N ALA A 60 -2.98 -6.41 -8.18
CA ALA A 60 -3.94 -6.68 -9.24
C ALA A 60 -3.81 -5.68 -10.40
N GLU A 61 -3.45 -4.43 -10.11
CA GLU A 61 -3.12 -3.41 -11.12
C GLU A 61 -1.72 -3.58 -11.74
N GLY A 62 -0.96 -4.59 -11.32
CA GLY A 62 0.36 -4.92 -11.87
C GLY A 62 1.52 -4.13 -11.25
N PHE A 63 1.29 -3.36 -10.19
CA PHE A 63 2.37 -2.67 -9.49
C PHE A 63 3.16 -3.66 -8.63
N LYS A 64 4.48 -3.71 -8.86
CA LYS A 64 5.37 -4.51 -8.02
C LYS A 64 5.71 -3.73 -6.75
N PRO A 65 5.40 -4.25 -5.55
CA PRO A 65 5.77 -3.59 -4.31
C PRO A 65 7.30 -3.48 -4.18
N ASN A 66 7.78 -2.40 -3.57
CA ASN A 66 9.20 -2.33 -3.22
C ASN A 66 9.45 -3.22 -2.00
N CYS A 67 10.46 -4.09 -2.06
CA CYS A 67 10.75 -5.11 -1.04
C CYS A 67 10.95 -4.51 0.36
N ASN A 68 11.62 -3.35 0.45
CA ASN A 68 11.82 -2.63 1.71
C ASN A 68 10.50 -2.20 2.35
N LYS A 69 9.48 -1.93 1.52
CA LYS A 69 8.17 -1.47 1.95
C LYS A 69 7.18 -2.61 2.23
N VAL A 70 7.52 -3.86 1.95
CA VAL A 70 6.63 -4.99 2.32
C VAL A 70 7.04 -5.63 3.65
N GLY A 71 8.29 -5.41 4.07
CA GLY A 71 8.74 -5.75 5.42
C GLY A 71 7.92 -5.05 6.52
N TRP A 72 7.67 -3.74 6.40
CA TRP A 72 6.88 -3.02 7.42
C TRP A 72 5.41 -3.39 7.43
N LEU A 73 4.79 -3.69 6.27
CA LEU A 73 3.43 -4.21 6.21
C LEU A 73 3.26 -5.49 7.06
N LYS A 74 4.27 -6.38 7.04
CA LYS A 74 4.28 -7.59 7.86
C LYS A 74 4.39 -7.31 9.36
N SER A 75 5.12 -6.26 9.75
CA SER A 75 5.32 -5.89 11.15
C SER A 75 4.14 -5.10 11.73
N VAL A 76 3.54 -4.22 10.93
CA VAL A 76 2.39 -3.39 11.33
C VAL A 76 1.10 -4.19 11.36
N ASN A 77 1.01 -5.30 10.62
CA ASN A 77 -0.24 -6.02 10.41
C ASN A 77 -0.17 -7.50 10.79
N LEU A 78 -0.85 -7.87 11.88
CA LEU A 78 -0.92 -9.24 12.38
C LEU A 78 -1.61 -10.21 11.40
N LYS A 79 -2.51 -9.71 10.52
CA LYS A 79 -3.21 -10.54 9.53
C LYS A 79 -2.31 -11.09 8.42
N LEU A 80 -1.19 -10.43 8.11
CA LEU A 80 -0.23 -10.96 7.14
C LEU A 80 0.50 -12.22 7.63
N LYS A 81 0.44 -12.54 8.93
CA LYS A 81 0.92 -13.83 9.47
C LYS A 81 0.10 -15.03 8.97
N GLY A 82 -1.14 -14.81 8.51
CA GLY A 82 -2.00 -15.85 7.93
C GLY A 82 -1.73 -16.14 6.44
N TYR A 83 -0.94 -15.30 5.76
CA TYR A 83 -0.58 -15.53 4.36
C TYR A 83 0.57 -16.55 4.30
N PRO A 84 0.52 -17.50 3.36
CA PRO A 84 1.53 -18.53 3.28
C PRO A 84 2.89 -17.91 2.94
N SER A 85 3.97 -18.43 3.55
CA SER A 85 5.31 -17.82 3.50
C SER A 85 5.88 -17.65 2.07
N ASN A 86 5.35 -18.42 1.12
CA ASN A 86 5.66 -18.36 -0.31
C ASN A 86 4.90 -17.27 -1.08
N TYR A 87 3.80 -16.71 -0.54
CA TYR A 87 2.97 -15.70 -1.20
C TYR A 87 3.81 -14.48 -1.60
N PHE A 88 4.52 -13.91 -0.64
CA PHE A 88 5.44 -12.79 -0.87
C PHE A 88 6.62 -13.19 -1.78
N ARG A 89 7.15 -14.41 -1.62
CA ARG A 89 8.24 -14.90 -2.47
C ARG A 89 7.83 -14.93 -3.95
N ASN A 90 6.58 -15.29 -4.23
CA ASN A 90 6.04 -15.31 -5.58
C ASN A 90 5.84 -13.90 -6.16
N ILE A 91 5.38 -12.94 -5.35
CA ILE A 91 5.25 -11.52 -5.75
C ILE A 91 6.61 -10.88 -6.07
N PHE A 92 7.64 -11.19 -5.27
CA PHE A 92 8.97 -10.59 -5.46
C PHE A 92 9.85 -11.33 -6.46
N ARG A 93 9.47 -12.54 -6.89
CA ARG A 93 10.24 -13.30 -7.87
C ARG A 93 10.49 -12.40 -9.09
N PRO A 94 11.75 -12.21 -9.51
CA PRO A 94 12.02 -11.55 -10.77
C PRO A 94 11.32 -12.38 -11.84
N ALA A 95 10.44 -11.77 -12.63
CA ALA A 95 9.99 -12.39 -13.87
C ALA A 95 11.25 -12.51 -14.72
N GLN A 96 11.82 -13.71 -14.81
CA GLN A 96 12.85 -13.97 -15.79
C GLN A 96 12.18 -13.92 -17.16
N LYS A 97 12.44 -12.84 -17.89
CA LYS A 97 12.47 -12.83 -19.35
C LYS A 97 13.83 -12.31 -19.75
#